data_AF-A0A6H5KI65-F1
#
_entry.id   AF-A0A6H5KI65-F1
#
_cell.length_a   1.000
_cell.length_b   1.000
_cell.length_c   1.000
_cell.angle_alpha   90.00
_cell.angle_beta   90.00
_cell.angle_gamma   90.00
#
_symmetry.space_group_name_H-M   'P 1'
#
loop_
_entity.id
_entity.type
_entity.pdbx_description
1 polymer ?
#
loop_
_entity_poly.entity_id
_entity_poly.type
_entity_poly.pdbx_seq_one_letter_code
_entity_poly.pdbx_strand_id
1 'polypeptide(L)'
;MILYRLFAAVVLIWARDGQALLSPNVPLGSTSSAASPPSTLPPTQAPERGHPLATMKAITTQKSRERAKDCGMRSTLAAAGIALSLFLSNPGSLAADPGMPGSGLGCTTSTNPSYSLVSCDRTGLDRDGRLLGCSSSENCLSTSAVKVPGKLGSPWEYAMRTDDADTAFASLVHAVERTSEATMKIVDREGHYILAEFPSKVPPGSVDSVEFLVKPEDQIVLYRSVSRDTLFLYPLQQPVSDQGKIKERLEGIRKDLGWNMYTYRGE
;
A
#
# COMPACT_ATOMS: atom_id res chain seq x y z
N MET A 1 -39.60 -31.47 33.07
CA MET A 1 -39.32 -30.16 33.71
C MET A 1 -38.22 -30.37 34.73
N ILE A 2 -36.97 -30.15 34.33
CA ILE A 2 -35.77 -30.38 35.13
C ILE A 2 -34.96 -29.06 35.12
N LEU A 3 -34.85 -28.48 36.31
CA LEU A 3 -33.73 -27.78 36.97
C LEU A 3 -32.81 -26.74 36.28
N TYR A 4 -32.24 -25.90 37.16
CA TYR A 4 -31.17 -24.87 37.06
C TYR A 4 -31.68 -23.45 36.74
N ARG A 5 -31.84 -22.49 37.67
CA ARG A 5 -31.10 -22.00 38.85
C ARG A 5 -29.64 -21.57 38.59
N LEU A 6 -29.37 -20.31 39.00
CA LEU A 6 -28.08 -19.60 39.21
C LEU A 6 -27.52 -18.93 37.94
N PHE A 7 -27.18 -17.63 37.85
CA PHE A 7 -26.67 -16.66 38.82
C PHE A 7 -27.13 -15.23 38.49
N ALA A 8 -27.38 -14.44 39.53
CA ALA A 8 -27.44 -12.99 39.53
C ALA A 8 -26.09 -12.42 40.00
N ALA A 9 -25.60 -11.33 39.40
CA ALA A 9 -24.74 -10.29 40.01
C ALA A 9 -24.53 -9.13 38.99
N VAL A 10 -25.19 -7.98 39.15
CA VAL A 10 -24.63 -6.71 39.71
C VAL A 10 -23.62 -6.06 38.74
N VAL A 11 -23.93 -5.07 37.88
CA VAL A 11 -24.50 -3.71 38.02
C VAL A 11 -23.69 -2.77 38.94
N LEU A 12 -23.12 -1.73 38.31
CA LEU A 12 -22.69 -0.41 38.82
C LEU A 12 -21.50 -0.32 39.79
N ILE A 13 -20.37 0.27 39.34
CA ILE A 13 -19.64 1.32 40.08
C ILE A 13 -19.06 2.35 39.09
N TRP A 14 -19.51 3.60 39.22
CA TRP A 14 -18.90 4.83 38.70
C TRP A 14 -18.15 5.55 39.85
N ALA A 15 -17.08 6.27 39.49
CA ALA A 15 -16.56 7.51 40.08
C ALA A 15 -16.10 7.61 41.55
N ARG A 16 -14.80 7.87 41.73
CA ARG A 16 -14.10 8.73 42.72
C ARG A 16 -12.60 8.42 42.59
N ASP A 17 -11.63 9.33 42.51
CA ASP A 17 -11.43 10.60 43.19
C ASP A 17 -10.57 11.54 42.33
N GLY A 18 -10.77 12.84 42.51
CA GLY A 18 -9.75 13.85 42.23
C GLY A 18 -9.14 14.32 43.54
N GLN A 19 -7.83 14.60 43.55
CA GLN A 19 -7.27 15.79 44.17
C GLN A 19 -5.81 16.03 43.73
N ALA A 20 -5.54 17.31 43.52
CA ALA A 20 -4.28 17.90 43.11
C ALA A 20 -3.23 17.90 44.25
N LEU A 21 -1.94 18.11 43.90
CA LEU A 21 -1.16 19.30 44.31
C LEU A 21 0.37 19.08 44.19
N LEU A 22 1.02 20.12 43.64
CA LEU A 22 2.39 20.62 43.91
C LEU A 22 3.59 20.02 43.16
N SER A 23 4.09 20.80 42.20
CA SER A 23 5.54 21.01 41.97
C SER A 23 6.11 21.91 43.10
N PRO A 24 7.44 21.93 43.38
CA PRO A 24 8.37 22.74 42.56
C PRO A 24 9.86 22.30 42.50
N ASN A 25 10.52 22.74 41.42
CA ASN A 25 11.90 23.25 41.27
C ASN A 25 13.16 22.47 41.71
N VAL A 26 14.29 22.86 41.07
CA VAL A 26 15.74 22.80 41.46
C VAL A 26 16.59 21.89 40.51
N PRO A 27 17.82 22.30 40.08
CA PRO A 27 17.99 22.92 38.76
C PRO A 27 19.25 22.43 37.97
N LEU A 28 19.49 23.08 36.82
CA LEU A 28 20.79 23.45 36.21
C LEU A 28 22.01 22.52 36.42
N GLY A 29 22.34 21.76 35.38
CA GLY A 29 23.69 21.27 35.09
C GLY A 29 24.21 21.88 33.80
N SER A 30 25.16 22.80 33.91
CA SER A 30 25.83 23.52 32.82
C SER A 30 27.14 22.83 32.41
N THR A 31 27.34 22.81 31.08
CA THR A 31 28.60 23.02 30.34
C THR A 31 29.75 22.00 30.40
N SER A 32 30.21 21.69 29.18
CA SER A 32 31.61 21.54 28.73
C SER A 32 32.32 20.23 29.10
N SER A 33 32.69 19.43 28.10
CA SER A 33 33.94 19.65 27.36
C SER A 33 34.34 18.37 26.61
N ALA A 34 35.14 18.59 25.57
CA ALA A 34 35.73 17.63 24.66
C ALA A 34 36.43 16.44 25.32
N ALA A 35 36.37 15.28 24.67
CA ALA A 35 37.54 14.45 24.35
C ALA A 35 37.12 13.24 23.51
N SER A 36 37.50 13.24 22.23
CA SER A 36 37.52 12.04 21.39
C SER A 36 38.71 11.15 21.80
N PRO A 37 38.52 9.84 22.05
CA PRO A 37 39.63 8.91 22.07
C PRO A 37 39.93 8.34 20.67
N PRO A 38 41.19 8.00 20.37
CA PRO A 38 41.62 7.52 19.06
C PRO A 38 41.20 6.06 18.80
N SER A 39 40.66 5.79 17.61
CA SER A 39 40.46 4.43 17.12
C SER A 39 41.78 3.85 16.60
N THR A 40 42.42 3.04 17.43
CA THR A 40 43.57 2.20 17.06
C THR A 40 43.07 0.99 16.26
N LEU A 41 43.45 0.93 14.98
CA LEU A 41 43.32 -0.26 14.13
C LEU A 41 44.37 -1.31 14.53
N PRO A 42 44.00 -2.58 14.72
CA PRO A 42 44.93 -3.69 14.53
C PRO A 42 44.94 -4.14 13.05
N PRO A 43 46.11 -4.45 12.46
CA PRO A 43 46.23 -5.13 11.18
C PRO A 43 46.15 -6.65 11.38
N THR A 44 46.11 -7.39 10.26
CA THR A 44 46.51 -8.82 10.16
C THR A 44 45.34 -9.78 10.47
N GLN A 45 44.94 -10.75 9.65
CA GLN A 45 45.70 -11.69 8.82
C GLN A 45 44.74 -12.40 7.84
N ALA A 46 45.16 -12.58 6.59
CA ALA A 46 44.63 -13.63 5.72
C ALA A 46 45.20 -14.99 6.15
N PRO A 47 44.45 -16.10 5.97
CA PRO A 47 45.06 -17.20 5.24
C PRO A 47 44.11 -18.02 4.33
N GLU A 48 44.72 -18.50 3.25
CA GLU A 48 44.61 -19.82 2.62
C GLU A 48 43.34 -20.29 1.88
N ARG A 49 43.52 -20.28 0.55
CA ARG A 49 43.36 -21.43 -0.37
C ARG A 49 42.86 -22.74 0.24
N GLY A 50 41.77 -23.25 -0.34
CA GLY A 50 41.39 -24.65 -0.28
C GLY A 50 40.32 -24.99 -1.32
N HIS A 51 40.72 -25.16 -2.59
CA HIS A 51 39.97 -25.97 -3.56
C HIS A 51 40.24 -27.46 -3.24
N PRO A 52 39.28 -28.39 -3.42
CA PRO A 52 39.00 -28.90 -4.77
C PRO A 52 37.52 -29.22 -5.09
N LEU A 53 37.22 -29.01 -6.37
CA LEU A 53 36.49 -29.91 -7.29
C LEU A 53 35.64 -31.04 -6.67
N ALA A 54 34.32 -30.99 -6.87
CA ALA A 54 33.50 -32.19 -7.00
C ALA A 54 32.29 -31.95 -7.93
N THR A 55 32.45 -32.48 -9.14
CA THR A 55 31.48 -33.33 -9.84
C THR A 55 30.17 -32.71 -10.32
N MET A 56 30.20 -32.34 -11.60
CA MET A 56 29.04 -32.25 -12.48
C MET A 56 28.20 -33.53 -12.44
N LYS A 57 26.89 -33.39 -12.25
CA LYS A 57 25.90 -34.34 -12.79
C LYS A 57 24.99 -33.59 -13.75
N ALA A 58 25.25 -33.83 -15.04
CA ALA A 58 24.33 -33.58 -16.11
C ALA A 58 23.12 -34.51 -15.97
N ILE A 59 21.91 -33.95 -15.98
CA ILE A 59 20.68 -34.70 -16.27
C ILE A 59 20.08 -34.04 -17.51
N THR A 60 20.36 -34.66 -18.65
CA THR A 60 19.69 -34.45 -19.92
C THR A 60 18.58 -35.49 -20.02
N THR A 61 17.32 -35.05 -20.09
CA THR A 61 16.22 -35.83 -20.69
C THR A 61 15.24 -34.83 -21.31
N GLN A 62 15.42 -34.47 -22.58
CA GLN A 62 14.73 -35.01 -23.75
C GLN A 62 13.19 -35.00 -23.71
N LYS A 63 12.64 -34.13 -24.57
CA LYS A 63 11.81 -34.50 -25.73
C LYS A 63 10.45 -35.15 -25.43
N SER A 64 9.39 -34.36 -25.60
CA SER A 64 8.27 -34.82 -26.42
C SER A 64 7.65 -33.67 -27.20
N ARG A 65 7.41 -33.96 -28.48
CA ARG A 65 6.89 -33.13 -29.55
C ARG A 65 5.76 -33.94 -30.13
N GLU A 66 4.52 -33.56 -29.91
CA GLU A 66 3.29 -33.90 -30.66
C GLU A 66 2.20 -32.94 -30.12
N ARG A 67 1.25 -32.39 -30.85
CA ARG A 67 0.83 -32.49 -32.26
C ARG A 67 -0.15 -31.33 -32.49
N ALA A 68 -0.15 -30.83 -33.72
CA ALA A 68 -1.15 -29.92 -34.25
C ALA A 68 -2.55 -30.56 -34.35
N LYS A 69 -3.59 -29.72 -34.16
CA LYS A 69 -4.92 -29.74 -34.82
C LYS A 69 -5.40 -28.28 -34.76
N ASP A 70 -5.28 -27.48 -35.82
CA ASP A 70 -5.93 -27.53 -37.13
C ASP A 70 -7.42 -27.13 -37.11
N CYS A 71 -7.70 -26.21 -38.04
CA CYS A 71 -8.94 -25.76 -38.67
C CYS A 71 -10.13 -25.27 -37.83
N GLY A 72 -10.45 -23.98 -38.01
CA GLY A 72 -11.71 -23.37 -37.60
C GLY A 72 -11.98 -22.02 -38.27
N MET A 73 -11.82 -21.95 -39.58
CA MET A 73 -12.14 -20.78 -40.41
C MET A 73 -13.66 -20.65 -40.59
N ARG A 74 -14.28 -19.57 -40.08
CA ARG A 74 -15.56 -19.06 -40.60
C ARG A 74 -15.62 -17.53 -40.53
N SER A 75 -15.42 -16.93 -41.70
CA SER A 75 -15.93 -15.61 -42.06
C SER A 75 -17.41 -15.48 -41.76
N THR A 76 -17.85 -14.29 -41.34
CA THR A 76 -19.12 -13.73 -41.82
C THR A 76 -19.04 -12.21 -41.84
N LEU A 77 -19.61 -11.68 -42.92
CA LEU A 77 -19.60 -10.32 -43.41
C LEU A 77 -20.62 -9.42 -42.69
N ALA A 78 -20.28 -8.12 -42.74
CA ALA A 78 -21.16 -6.96 -42.97
C ALA A 78 -22.25 -6.60 -41.96
N ALA A 79 -22.20 -5.34 -41.49
CA ALA A 79 -23.19 -4.33 -41.88
C ALA A 79 -22.69 -2.93 -41.53
N ALA A 80 -22.62 -2.07 -42.54
CA ALA A 80 -22.43 -0.63 -42.40
C ALA A 80 -23.72 0.01 -41.89
N GLY A 81 -23.61 0.91 -40.92
CA GLY A 81 -24.69 1.76 -40.45
C GLY A 81 -24.16 3.17 -40.21
N ILE A 82 -24.19 4.00 -41.25
CA ILE A 82 -23.91 5.44 -41.16
C ILE A 82 -25.20 6.10 -40.65
N ALA A 83 -25.21 6.55 -39.40
CA ALA A 83 -26.25 7.43 -38.87
C ALA A 83 -25.69 8.85 -38.79
N LEU A 84 -26.08 9.67 -39.76
CA LEU A 84 -25.80 11.10 -39.83
C LEU A 84 -26.91 11.84 -39.06
N SER A 85 -26.63 12.27 -37.83
CA SER A 85 -27.54 13.14 -37.07
C SER A 85 -26.94 14.54 -36.94
N LEU A 86 -27.47 15.45 -37.75
CA LEU A 86 -27.36 16.90 -37.61
C LEU A 86 -28.24 17.35 -36.45
N PHE A 87 -27.67 17.99 -35.42
CA PHE A 87 -28.44 18.82 -34.51
C PHE A 87 -27.73 20.13 -34.18
N LEU A 88 -28.57 21.14 -34.05
CA LEU A 88 -28.34 22.55 -34.20
C LEU A 88 -27.45 23.15 -33.10
N SER A 89 -26.69 24.14 -33.53
CA SER A 89 -26.03 25.16 -32.72
C SER A 89 -27.06 25.99 -31.94
N ASN A 90 -26.88 26.07 -30.61
CA ASN A 90 -27.54 27.04 -29.76
C ASN A 90 -26.46 27.91 -29.08
N PRO A 91 -26.47 29.25 -29.23
CA PRO A 91 -25.53 30.12 -28.56
C PRO A 91 -26.07 30.62 -27.22
N GLY A 92 -25.19 30.73 -26.22
CA GLY A 92 -25.40 31.63 -25.09
C GLY A 92 -25.97 30.99 -23.82
N SER A 93 -25.08 30.60 -22.92
CA SER A 93 -25.25 30.87 -21.49
C SER A 93 -23.88 30.80 -20.81
N LEU A 94 -23.26 31.97 -20.63
CA LEU A 94 -22.12 32.18 -19.73
C LEU A 94 -22.69 32.30 -18.31
N ALA A 95 -22.85 31.16 -17.64
CA ALA A 95 -22.94 31.09 -16.19
C ALA A 95 -21.60 30.54 -15.68
N ALA A 96 -20.97 31.27 -14.78
CA ALA A 96 -19.76 30.84 -14.09
C ALA A 96 -20.07 29.57 -13.29
N ASP A 97 -19.43 28.47 -13.66
CA ASP A 97 -19.51 27.17 -12.98
C ASP A 97 -18.30 27.03 -12.04
N PRO A 98 -18.48 26.99 -10.70
CA PRO A 98 -17.45 26.60 -9.77
C PRO A 98 -17.40 25.06 -9.73
N GLY A 99 -16.93 24.48 -10.84
CA GLY A 99 -16.89 23.05 -11.01
C GLY A 99 -15.96 22.73 -12.17
N MET A 100 -14.64 22.73 -11.92
CA MET A 100 -13.74 22.06 -12.85
C MET A 100 -14.12 20.57 -12.83
N PRO A 101 -14.71 20.01 -13.90
CA PRO A 101 -14.94 18.58 -13.97
C PRO A 101 -13.58 17.98 -14.34
N GLY A 102 -12.83 17.57 -13.32
CA GLY A 102 -11.66 16.72 -13.50
C GLY A 102 -12.12 15.40 -14.11
N SER A 103 -11.86 15.25 -15.41
CA SER A 103 -12.21 14.07 -16.20
C SER A 103 -11.84 12.74 -15.50
N GLY A 104 -12.85 11.94 -15.16
CA GLY A 104 -12.84 10.51 -15.45
C GLY A 104 -12.66 9.50 -14.32
N LEU A 105 -12.58 9.86 -13.03
CA LEU A 105 -12.25 8.89 -11.98
C LEU A 105 -12.94 9.17 -10.63
N GLY A 106 -14.28 9.33 -10.60
CA GLY A 106 -15.06 9.19 -9.35
C GLY A 106 -14.65 10.06 -8.15
N CYS A 107 -13.92 11.16 -8.35
CA CYS A 107 -13.48 12.03 -7.27
C CYS A 107 -14.47 13.18 -7.06
N THR A 108 -14.63 13.59 -5.80
CA THR A 108 -15.43 14.77 -5.41
C THR A 108 -14.53 15.82 -4.78
N THR A 109 -14.86 17.09 -4.95
CA THR A 109 -14.10 18.19 -4.33
C THR A 109 -15.04 19.05 -3.50
N SER A 110 -14.68 19.28 -2.25
CA SER A 110 -15.35 20.20 -1.34
C SER A 110 -14.40 21.33 -0.98
N THR A 111 -14.77 22.57 -1.30
CA THR A 111 -13.92 23.74 -1.12
C THR A 111 -14.58 24.75 -0.20
N ASN A 112 -13.78 25.37 0.66
CA ASN A 112 -14.14 26.57 1.41
C ASN A 112 -12.99 27.60 1.31
N PRO A 113 -13.15 28.82 1.87
CA PRO A 113 -12.13 29.86 1.77
C PRO A 113 -10.76 29.54 2.40
N SER A 114 -10.66 28.48 3.20
CA SER A 114 -9.43 28.08 3.91
C SER A 114 -8.78 26.83 3.33
N TYR A 115 -9.57 25.89 2.80
CA TYR A 115 -9.06 24.63 2.26
C TYR A 115 -9.95 24.03 1.16
N SER A 116 -9.37 23.14 0.36
CA SER A 116 -10.09 22.22 -0.51
C SER A 116 -9.79 20.78 -0.12
N LEU A 117 -10.82 19.95 -0.08
CA LEU A 117 -10.74 18.52 0.19
C LEU A 117 -11.12 17.79 -1.09
N VAL A 118 -10.17 17.05 -1.67
CA VAL A 118 -10.40 16.21 -2.84
C VAL A 118 -10.50 14.76 -2.36
N SER A 119 -11.69 14.17 -2.47
CA SER A 119 -11.97 12.80 -2.08
C SER A 119 -12.02 11.90 -3.31
N CYS A 120 -11.22 10.84 -3.34
CA CYS A 120 -11.10 9.91 -4.46
C CYS A 120 -11.17 8.47 -3.93
N ASP A 121 -12.24 7.75 -4.21
CA ASP A 121 -12.32 6.31 -3.92
C ASP A 121 -11.81 5.49 -5.10
N ARG A 122 -10.47 5.41 -5.22
CA ARG A 122 -9.80 4.69 -6.30
C ARG A 122 -9.03 3.50 -5.75
N THR A 123 -9.75 2.44 -5.44
CA THR A 123 -9.21 1.13 -5.05
C THR A 123 -9.52 0.09 -6.13
N GLY A 124 -8.82 -1.04 -6.10
CA GLY A 124 -8.97 -2.14 -7.03
C GLY A 124 -7.78 -2.32 -7.97
N LEU A 125 -7.93 -3.34 -8.82
CA LEU A 125 -6.99 -3.65 -9.90
C LEU A 125 -7.42 -2.96 -11.20
N ASP A 126 -6.45 -2.63 -12.04
CA ASP A 126 -6.70 -2.17 -13.41
C ASP A 126 -7.16 -3.31 -14.33
N ARG A 127 -7.40 -2.97 -15.61
CA ARG A 127 -7.85 -3.96 -16.61
C ARG A 127 -6.84 -5.07 -16.87
N ASP A 128 -5.58 -4.84 -16.53
CA ASP A 128 -4.47 -5.76 -16.72
C ASP A 128 -4.17 -6.55 -15.42
N GLY A 129 -5.01 -6.42 -14.38
CA GLY A 129 -4.82 -7.09 -13.10
C GLY A 129 -3.63 -6.54 -12.30
N ARG A 130 -3.28 -5.27 -12.49
CA ARG A 130 -2.22 -4.56 -11.76
C ARG A 130 -2.81 -3.59 -10.75
N LEU A 131 -2.04 -3.29 -9.71
CA LEU A 131 -2.39 -2.22 -8.80
C LEU A 131 -2.38 -0.88 -9.54
N LEU A 132 -3.34 -0.02 -9.21
CA LEU A 132 -3.38 1.33 -9.76
C LEU A 132 -2.10 2.11 -9.39
N GLY A 133 -1.72 3.07 -10.23
CA GLY A 133 -0.64 4.00 -9.93
C GLY A 133 -1.08 5.12 -8.97
N CYS A 134 -0.10 5.84 -8.42
CA CYS A 134 -0.39 7.06 -7.67
C CYS A 134 -0.62 8.27 -8.60
N SER A 135 -1.60 9.13 -8.30
CA SER A 135 -1.68 10.47 -8.89
C SER A 135 -0.61 11.40 -8.33
N SER A 136 -0.33 12.52 -9.01
CA SER A 136 0.65 13.51 -8.56
C SER A 136 0.19 14.27 -7.31
N SER A 137 -1.12 14.45 -7.13
CA SER A 137 -1.70 15.28 -6.09
C SER A 137 -2.09 14.51 -4.83
N GLU A 138 -2.32 13.19 -4.90
CA GLU A 138 -2.79 12.40 -3.74
C GLU A 138 -1.68 11.99 -2.77
N ASN A 139 -1.98 11.80 -1.49
CA ASN A 139 -1.05 11.14 -0.57
C ASN A 139 -1.04 9.64 -0.86
N CYS A 140 0.00 9.15 -1.53
CA CYS A 140 0.09 7.76 -1.98
C CYS A 140 1.52 7.26 -2.07
N LEU A 141 1.70 5.97 -1.82
CA LEU A 141 2.92 5.20 -2.07
C LEU A 141 2.51 3.90 -2.76
N SER A 142 3.07 3.63 -3.94
CA SER A 142 2.72 2.42 -4.71
C SER A 142 3.92 1.87 -5.44
N THR A 143 3.96 0.55 -5.54
CA THR A 143 4.89 -0.20 -6.41
C THR A 143 4.64 0.04 -7.90
N SER A 144 3.45 0.53 -8.25
CA SER A 144 3.04 0.85 -9.63
C SER A 144 3.08 2.36 -9.95
N ALA A 145 3.65 3.19 -9.07
CA ALA A 145 3.78 4.64 -9.27
C ALA A 145 4.95 5.04 -10.19
N VAL A 146 5.15 4.31 -11.30
CA VAL A 146 6.28 4.50 -12.23
C VAL A 146 6.33 5.92 -12.83
N LYS A 147 5.18 6.60 -12.92
CA LYS A 147 5.06 7.97 -13.45
C LYS A 147 5.39 9.06 -12.41
N VAL A 148 5.49 8.72 -11.13
CA VAL A 148 5.72 9.67 -10.03
C VAL A 148 6.80 9.09 -9.10
N PRO A 149 8.10 9.33 -9.39
CA PRO A 149 9.20 8.61 -8.74
C PRO A 149 9.26 8.81 -7.22
N GLY A 150 8.85 9.98 -6.72
CA GLY A 150 8.78 10.23 -5.26
C GLY A 150 7.72 9.42 -4.52
N LYS A 151 6.81 8.75 -5.24
CA LYS A 151 5.75 7.89 -4.70
C LYS A 151 5.94 6.43 -5.08
N LEU A 152 7.06 6.09 -5.71
CA LEU A 152 7.40 4.73 -6.08
C LEU A 152 7.98 3.98 -4.88
N GLY A 153 7.30 2.89 -4.49
CA GLY A 153 7.80 1.95 -3.50
C GLY A 153 8.47 0.74 -4.15
N SER A 154 9.52 0.19 -3.55
CA SER A 154 10.07 -1.09 -3.99
C SER A 154 9.11 -2.22 -3.61
N PRO A 155 8.86 -3.21 -4.50
CA PRO A 155 8.16 -4.44 -4.16
C PRO A 155 8.80 -5.17 -2.98
N TRP A 156 8.05 -6.05 -2.33
CA TRP A 156 8.59 -6.92 -1.27
C TRP A 156 8.82 -8.31 -1.80
N GLU A 157 9.86 -8.97 -1.30
CA GLU A 157 10.20 -10.34 -1.67
C GLU A 157 9.88 -11.27 -0.49
N TYR A 158 9.09 -12.31 -0.76
CA TYR A 158 8.71 -13.30 0.25
C TYR A 158 9.45 -14.63 0.09
N ALA A 159 10.22 -14.81 -1.00
CA ALA A 159 10.99 -16.02 -1.31
C ALA A 159 11.94 -16.46 -0.18
N MET A 160 12.44 -15.53 0.63
CA MET A 160 13.29 -15.89 1.79
C MET A 160 12.54 -16.58 2.94
N ARG A 161 11.20 -16.52 2.95
CA ARG A 161 10.36 -17.12 4.00
C ARG A 161 9.56 -18.31 3.49
N THR A 162 9.06 -18.25 2.26
CA THR A 162 8.22 -19.28 1.66
C THR A 162 8.33 -19.24 0.15
N ASP A 163 8.29 -20.39 -0.49
CA ASP A 163 8.15 -20.51 -1.95
C ASP A 163 6.68 -20.57 -2.39
N ASP A 164 5.77 -20.84 -1.43
CA ASP A 164 4.34 -20.95 -1.67
C ASP A 164 3.62 -19.60 -1.48
N ALA A 165 2.85 -19.21 -2.50
CA ALA A 165 2.13 -17.94 -2.55
C ALA A 165 0.91 -17.92 -1.61
N ASP A 166 0.23 -19.05 -1.42
CA ASP A 166 -0.92 -19.15 -0.51
C ASP A 166 -0.47 -18.92 0.94
N THR A 167 0.66 -19.52 1.32
CA THR A 167 1.31 -19.31 2.62
C THR A 167 1.77 -17.87 2.80
N ALA A 168 2.33 -17.24 1.76
CA ALA A 168 2.74 -15.83 1.79
C ALA A 168 1.51 -14.91 2.00
N PHE A 169 0.44 -15.18 1.25
CA PHE A 169 -0.81 -14.43 1.34
C PHE A 169 -1.48 -14.57 2.71
N ALA A 170 -1.55 -15.79 3.26
CA ALA A 170 -2.08 -16.02 4.60
C ALA A 170 -1.24 -15.30 5.68
N SER A 171 0.08 -15.30 5.54
CA SER A 171 0.99 -14.59 6.44
C SER A 171 0.75 -13.07 6.40
N LEU A 172 0.56 -12.53 5.20
CA LEU A 172 0.24 -11.11 4.97
C LEU A 172 -1.09 -10.72 5.61
N VAL A 173 -2.14 -11.51 5.38
CA VAL A 173 -3.46 -11.32 6.02
C VAL A 173 -3.28 -11.27 7.53
N HIS A 174 -2.60 -12.25 8.11
CA HIS A 174 -2.38 -12.29 9.56
C HIS A 174 -1.54 -11.11 10.09
N ALA A 175 -0.61 -10.57 9.30
CA ALA A 175 0.17 -9.38 9.69
C ALA A 175 -0.67 -8.10 9.66
N VAL A 176 -1.54 -7.96 8.66
CA VAL A 176 -2.45 -6.81 8.57
C VAL A 176 -3.52 -6.88 9.67
N GLU A 177 -4.07 -8.05 9.98
CA GLU A 177 -5.04 -8.24 11.08
C GLU A 177 -4.46 -7.90 12.46
N ARG A 178 -3.17 -8.16 12.68
CA ARG A 178 -2.47 -7.78 13.92
C ARG A 178 -2.33 -6.27 14.10
N THR A 179 -2.48 -5.50 13.02
CA THR A 179 -2.46 -4.04 13.12
C THR A 179 -3.82 -3.58 13.64
N SER A 180 -3.88 -3.18 14.92
CA SER A 180 -5.11 -2.89 15.67
C SER A 180 -6.01 -1.78 15.09
N GLU A 181 -5.53 -1.04 14.10
CA GLU A 181 -6.25 0.07 13.45
C GLU A 181 -6.84 -0.32 12.09
N ALA A 182 -6.62 -1.55 11.61
CA ALA A 182 -7.03 -1.99 10.28
C ALA A 182 -8.47 -2.52 10.26
N THR A 183 -9.27 -2.04 9.31
CA THR A 183 -10.48 -2.73 8.85
C THR A 183 -10.15 -3.48 7.56
N MET A 184 -9.99 -4.79 7.64
CA MET A 184 -9.64 -5.60 6.47
C MET A 184 -10.87 -6.03 5.68
N LYS A 185 -10.73 -6.01 4.35
CA LYS A 185 -11.64 -6.63 3.39
C LYS A 185 -10.86 -7.51 2.42
N ILE A 186 -11.03 -8.83 2.53
CA ILE A 186 -10.52 -9.76 1.51
C ILE A 186 -11.45 -9.63 0.30
N VAL A 187 -10.92 -9.12 -0.81
CA VAL A 187 -11.71 -8.85 -2.03
C VAL A 187 -11.60 -10.02 -3.01
N ASP A 188 -10.40 -10.59 -3.18
CA ASP A 188 -10.20 -11.76 -4.03
C ASP A 188 -9.13 -12.67 -3.40
N ARG A 189 -9.58 -13.83 -2.91
CA ARG A 189 -8.72 -14.82 -2.26
C ARG A 189 -7.92 -15.64 -3.27
N GLU A 190 -8.47 -15.88 -4.46
CA GLU A 190 -7.85 -16.70 -5.49
C GLU A 190 -6.79 -15.90 -6.27
N GLY A 191 -7.05 -14.61 -6.50
CA GLY A 191 -6.09 -13.67 -7.09
C GLY A 191 -5.11 -13.04 -6.11
N HIS A 192 -5.03 -13.56 -4.88
CA HIS A 192 -4.16 -13.08 -3.79
C HIS A 192 -4.19 -11.56 -3.59
N TYR A 193 -5.39 -10.99 -3.59
CA TYR A 193 -5.62 -9.55 -3.46
C TYR A 193 -6.42 -9.21 -2.19
N ILE A 194 -5.88 -8.29 -1.39
CA ILE A 194 -6.55 -7.74 -0.22
C ILE A 194 -6.61 -6.22 -0.26
N LEU A 195 -7.70 -5.70 0.29
CA LEU A 195 -7.89 -4.29 0.58
C LEU A 195 -8.03 -4.14 2.10
N ALA A 196 -7.26 -3.24 2.69
CA ALA A 196 -7.36 -2.89 4.10
C ALA A 196 -7.52 -1.38 4.25
N GLU A 197 -8.38 -0.98 5.17
CA GLU A 197 -8.68 0.41 5.45
C GLU A 197 -8.09 0.80 6.80
N PHE A 198 -7.40 1.93 6.86
CA PHE A 198 -6.76 2.46 8.05
C PHE A 198 -7.22 3.89 8.31
N PRO A 199 -7.29 4.35 9.56
CA PRO A 199 -7.52 5.76 9.83
C PRO A 199 -6.38 6.61 9.25
N SER A 200 -6.74 7.65 8.52
CA SER A 200 -5.74 8.58 7.98
C SER A 200 -5.29 9.56 9.06
N LYS A 201 -4.00 9.91 9.02
CA LYS A 201 -3.46 10.98 9.86
C LYS A 201 -3.81 12.37 9.29
N VAL A 202 -3.82 12.48 7.96
CA VAL A 202 -4.01 13.75 7.25
C VAL A 202 -4.85 13.49 6.00
N PRO A 203 -6.10 14.00 5.93
CA PRO A 203 -6.81 14.75 6.98
C PRO A 203 -7.35 13.84 8.09
N PRO A 204 -7.49 14.34 9.34
CA PRO A 204 -8.07 13.56 10.43
C PRO A 204 -9.53 13.22 10.14
N GLY A 205 -9.92 11.97 10.38
CA GLY A 205 -11.28 11.47 10.08
C GLY A 205 -11.43 10.90 8.66
N SER A 206 -10.39 11.01 7.83
CA SER A 206 -10.32 10.28 6.55
C SER A 206 -9.78 8.87 6.75
N VAL A 207 -9.76 8.09 5.67
CA VAL A 207 -9.32 6.70 5.62
C VAL A 207 -8.24 6.54 4.56
N ASP A 208 -7.17 5.85 4.89
CA ASP A 208 -6.17 5.37 3.95
C ASP A 208 -6.51 3.95 3.52
N SER A 209 -6.59 3.72 2.22
CA SER A 209 -6.75 2.40 1.62
C SER A 209 -5.39 1.80 1.30
N VAL A 210 -5.14 0.60 1.81
CA VAL A 210 -3.93 -0.18 1.57
C VAL A 210 -4.30 -1.46 0.83
N GLU A 211 -3.71 -1.63 -0.33
CA GLU A 211 -3.93 -2.72 -1.26
C GLU A 211 -2.66 -3.55 -1.35
N PHE A 212 -2.83 -4.87 -1.30
CA PHE A 212 -1.74 -5.79 -1.55
C PHE A 212 -2.14 -6.79 -2.62
N LEU A 213 -1.17 -7.14 -3.46
CA LEU A 213 -1.30 -8.12 -4.52
C LEU A 213 -0.05 -9.01 -4.51
N VAL A 214 -0.22 -10.29 -4.21
CA VAL A 214 0.86 -11.27 -4.30
C VAL A 214 0.97 -11.75 -5.75
N LYS A 215 2.18 -11.73 -6.31
CA LYS A 215 2.47 -12.27 -7.64
C LYS A 215 3.28 -13.55 -7.51
N PRO A 216 2.65 -14.73 -7.66
CA PRO A 216 3.32 -16.01 -7.48
C PRO A 216 4.46 -16.23 -8.48
N GLU A 217 4.36 -15.67 -9.68
CA GLU A 217 5.31 -15.87 -10.78
C GLU A 217 6.70 -15.31 -10.44
N ASP A 218 6.73 -14.15 -9.79
CA ASP A 218 7.96 -13.41 -9.49
C ASP A 218 8.36 -13.55 -8.00
N GLN A 219 7.57 -14.25 -7.19
CA GLN A 219 7.72 -14.35 -5.73
C GLN A 219 7.80 -12.99 -5.01
N ILE A 220 7.03 -12.02 -5.51
CA ILE A 220 6.96 -10.66 -4.95
C ILE A 220 5.55 -10.28 -4.50
N VAL A 221 5.50 -9.33 -3.57
CA VAL A 221 4.26 -8.64 -3.19
C VAL A 221 4.32 -7.20 -3.67
N LEU A 222 3.32 -6.84 -4.46
CA LEU A 222 3.04 -5.49 -4.87
C LEU A 222 2.08 -4.87 -3.86
N TYR A 223 2.27 -3.59 -3.58
CA TYR A 223 1.38 -2.84 -2.71
C TYR A 223 1.12 -1.44 -3.23
N ARG A 224 0.01 -0.89 -2.76
CA ARG A 224 -0.38 0.50 -2.89
C ARG A 224 -1.04 0.95 -1.60
N SER A 225 -0.64 2.09 -1.08
CA SER A 225 -1.32 2.76 0.02
C SER A 225 -1.65 4.17 -0.43
N VAL A 226 -2.92 4.56 -0.30
CA VAL A 226 -3.44 5.85 -0.75
C VAL A 226 -4.42 6.41 0.26
N SER A 227 -4.31 7.71 0.55
CA SER A 227 -5.34 8.40 1.33
C SER A 227 -6.54 8.70 0.44
N ARG A 228 -7.75 8.38 0.92
CA ARG A 228 -8.99 8.69 0.18
C ARG A 228 -9.17 10.18 0.00
N ASP A 229 -8.73 10.98 0.98
CA ASP A 229 -8.87 12.42 0.93
C ASP A 229 -7.52 13.13 0.86
N THR A 230 -7.44 14.13 0.00
CA THR A 230 -6.29 15.01 -0.10
C THR A 230 -6.71 16.42 0.30
N LEU A 231 -6.04 16.93 1.34
CA LEU A 231 -6.27 18.28 1.84
C LEU A 231 -5.34 19.27 1.14
N PHE A 232 -5.88 20.38 0.64
CA PHE A 232 -5.14 21.50 0.06
C PHE A 232 -5.42 22.75 0.87
N LEU A 233 -4.38 23.44 1.34
CA LEU A 233 -4.51 24.68 2.10
C LEU A 233 -4.39 25.90 1.19
N TYR A 234 -5.32 26.84 1.33
CA TYR A 234 -5.26 28.11 0.60
C TYR A 234 -4.34 29.11 1.33
N PRO A 235 -3.53 29.93 0.62
CA PRO A 235 -3.37 30.07 -0.84
C PRO A 235 -2.31 29.15 -1.46
N LEU A 236 -1.67 28.28 -0.67
CA LEU A 236 -0.50 27.51 -1.08
C LEU A 236 -0.79 26.46 -2.16
N GLN A 237 -2.07 26.06 -2.37
CA GLN A 237 -2.54 25.10 -3.39
C GLN A 237 -1.76 23.76 -3.44
N GLN A 238 -0.94 23.48 -2.42
CA GLN A 238 -0.15 22.27 -2.30
C GLN A 238 -0.89 21.26 -1.42
N PRO A 239 -0.82 19.95 -1.76
CA PRO A 239 -1.40 18.91 -0.93
C PRO A 239 -0.63 18.82 0.39
N VAL A 240 -1.36 18.72 1.50
CA VAL A 240 -0.77 18.52 2.81
C VAL A 240 -0.26 17.07 2.89
N SER A 241 1.02 16.92 3.17
CA SER A 241 1.66 15.61 3.33
C SER A 241 1.17 14.90 4.60
N ASP A 242 1.08 13.57 4.51
CA ASP A 242 0.84 12.64 5.62
C ASP A 242 2.04 12.47 6.59
N GLN A 243 3.12 13.23 6.39
CA GLN A 243 4.37 13.15 7.16
C GLN A 243 5.02 11.75 7.12
N GLY A 244 4.78 10.98 6.06
CA GLY A 244 5.35 9.64 5.89
C GLY A 244 4.67 8.55 6.71
N LYS A 245 3.47 8.80 7.25
CA LYS A 245 2.71 7.80 8.03
C LYS A 245 2.32 6.58 7.21
N ILE A 246 2.02 6.76 5.93
CA ILE A 246 1.79 5.66 4.99
C ILE A 246 3.04 4.76 4.90
N LYS A 247 4.22 5.38 4.78
CA LYS A 247 5.49 4.65 4.69
C LYS A 247 5.80 3.91 5.99
N GLU A 248 5.65 4.57 7.13
CA GLU A 248 5.85 3.98 8.46
C GLU A 248 4.98 2.73 8.66
N ARG A 249 3.70 2.80 8.28
CA ARG A 249 2.76 1.67 8.35
C ARG A 249 3.21 0.49 7.49
N LEU A 250 3.53 0.75 6.23
CA LEU A 250 3.98 -0.28 5.29
C LEU A 250 5.30 -0.93 5.76
N GLU A 251 6.22 -0.14 6.29
CA GLU A 251 7.45 -0.66 6.87
C GLU A 251 7.21 -1.49 8.14
N GLY A 252 6.23 -1.12 8.97
CA GLY A 252 5.80 -1.92 10.14
C GLY A 252 5.31 -3.30 9.72
N ILE A 253 4.35 -3.36 8.80
CA ILE A 253 3.81 -4.63 8.27
C ILE A 253 4.93 -5.49 7.66
N ARG A 254 5.82 -4.89 6.87
CA ARG A 254 6.96 -5.60 6.29
C ARG A 254 7.90 -6.18 7.34
N LYS A 255 8.22 -5.40 8.38
CA LYS A 255 9.09 -5.84 9.48
C LYS A 255 8.47 -7.01 10.24
N ASP A 256 7.16 -6.98 10.48
CA ASP A 256 6.43 -8.05 11.16
C ASP A 256 6.40 -9.35 10.36
N LEU A 257 6.38 -9.25 9.02
CA LEU A 257 6.51 -10.38 8.12
C LEU A 257 7.96 -10.87 7.98
N GLY A 258 8.93 -10.02 8.33
CA GLY A 258 10.34 -10.29 8.14
C GLY A 258 10.70 -10.50 6.66
N TRP A 259 10.05 -9.76 5.77
CA TRP A 259 10.29 -9.76 4.32
C TRP A 259 11.27 -8.67 3.91
N ASN A 260 11.98 -8.89 2.80
CA ASN A 260 12.96 -7.95 2.29
C ASN A 260 12.37 -7.04 1.22
N MET A 261 13.02 -5.90 1.00
CA MET A 261 12.76 -5.12 -0.21
C MET A 261 13.34 -5.87 -1.40
N TYR A 262 12.59 -5.93 -2.49
CA TYR A 262 13.10 -6.45 -3.74
C TYR A 262 14.30 -5.61 -4.17
N THR A 263 15.47 -6.22 -4.12
CA THR A 263 16.70 -5.60 -4.64
C THR A 263 16.87 -6.05 -6.07
N TYR A 264 17.00 -5.09 -6.99
CA TYR A 264 17.30 -5.43 -8.37
C TYR A 264 18.69 -6.06 -8.39
N ARG A 265 18.74 -7.39 -8.54
CA ARG A 265 19.99 -8.11 -8.70
C ARG A 265 20.45 -7.85 -10.14
N GLY A 266 21.16 -6.74 -10.33
CA GLY A 266 21.83 -6.47 -11.59
C GLY A 266 22.86 -7.56 -11.83
N GLU A 267 22.62 -8.41 -12.81
CA GLU A 267 23.63 -9.26 -13.44
C GLU A 267 24.56 -8.42 -14.33
#